data_AF-A0A0A7LG05-F1
#
_entry.id   AF-A0A0A7LG05-F1
#
_cell.length_a   1.000
_cell.length_b   1.000
_cell.length_c   1.000
_cell.angle_alpha   90.00
_cell.angle_beta   90.00
_cell.angle_gamma   90.00
#
_symmetry.space_group_name_H-M   'P 1'
#
loop_
_entity.id
_entity.type
_entity.pdbx_description
1 polymer ?
#
loop_
_entity_poly.entity_id
_entity_poly.type
_entity_poly.pdbx_seq_one_letter_code
_entity_poly.pdbx_strand_id
1 'polypeptide(L)'
;MASAPKDEQKPGFKYTAQLESSLVKGEVKMEVGENALIVTALFDVFEIPYAELNALLLANYVITVKADSGDYAFSKMGSWCQPFYDKLYEAYNKAVLRSLFVKGSPIVRTNGEVRFTESGAKSSNAAPVHVYGNSVVSLPPNLEARRVPLCFLTGMEKGSYELTLKVDADETYTYSKMGYDFEPVADAVEKDLREIRDRSLADVKEICPSLTSMQASQIAKIMPKGAAASFGQITAIAPPFAAAMEERISKTRAAETYKAFKEMCNPSQIYVGFKKKEGSAENTTEASEGEETEAQKPNDFLLWLIAPSQDGRFVAVEFAVTDAATFVYRTGGDFNRFARQLNRALEAIDFKREVIWMSDADLRKPENVDYFMAAKRTAALRYVRSSFVGRVIHLGAEAWKNNLKELWSGK
;
A
#
# COMPACT_ATOMS: atom_id res chain seq x y z
N MET A 1 -38.87 15.95 4.68
CA MET A 1 -37.71 15.33 5.33
C MET A 1 -38.17 14.00 5.92
N ALA A 2 -38.02 12.92 5.15
CA ALA A 2 -38.28 11.57 5.64
C ALA A 2 -36.96 10.97 6.12
N SER A 3 -36.89 10.65 7.40
CA SER A 3 -35.74 9.97 8.01
C SER A 3 -35.59 8.59 7.37
N ALA A 4 -34.41 8.30 6.83
CA ALA A 4 -34.07 6.96 6.39
C ALA A 4 -34.10 5.99 7.60
N PRO A 5 -34.53 4.73 7.40
CA PRO A 5 -34.55 3.75 8.47
C PRO A 5 -33.10 3.36 8.82
N LYS A 6 -32.79 3.35 10.11
CA LYS A 6 -31.56 2.74 10.64
C LYS A 6 -31.65 1.24 10.35
N ASP A 7 -30.68 0.72 9.59
CA ASP A 7 -30.48 -0.72 9.42
C ASP A 7 -30.31 -1.37 10.80
N GLU A 8 -31.30 -2.14 11.24
CA GLU A 8 -31.17 -3.06 12.36
C GLU A 8 -30.23 -4.19 11.94
N GLN A 9 -28.96 -4.11 12.36
CA GLN A 9 -28.02 -5.22 12.25
C GLN A 9 -28.62 -6.44 12.96
N LYS A 10 -28.85 -7.52 12.20
CA LYS A 10 -29.23 -8.83 12.77
C LYS A 10 -28.19 -9.22 13.84
N PRO A 11 -28.61 -9.65 15.04
CA PRO A 11 -27.66 -10.00 16.09
C PRO A 11 -26.78 -11.17 15.64
N GLY A 12 -25.46 -11.01 15.76
CA GLY A 12 -24.50 -12.04 15.40
C GLY A 12 -24.68 -13.28 16.28
N PHE A 13 -24.36 -14.46 15.73
CA PHE A 13 -24.31 -15.70 16.51
C PHE A 13 -23.31 -15.57 17.66
N LYS A 14 -23.74 -15.90 18.88
CA LYS A 14 -22.95 -15.79 20.11
C LYS A 14 -22.35 -17.15 20.50
N TYR A 15 -21.07 -17.14 20.84
CA TYR A 15 -20.32 -18.30 21.32
C TYR A 15 -20.08 -18.19 22.82
N THR A 16 -19.93 -19.32 23.51
CA THR A 16 -19.54 -19.35 24.93
C THR A 16 -18.17 -20.00 25.06
N ALA A 17 -17.31 -19.45 25.91
CA ALA A 17 -16.00 -19.99 26.21
C ALA A 17 -15.59 -19.69 27.66
N GLN A 18 -14.60 -20.43 28.14
CA GLN A 18 -13.80 -20.03 29.30
C GLN A 18 -12.64 -19.16 28.81
N LEU A 19 -12.60 -17.90 29.24
CA LEU A 19 -11.48 -16.99 29.00
C LEU A 19 -10.48 -17.04 30.14
N GLU A 20 -9.20 -17.05 29.76
CA GLU A 20 -8.07 -16.70 30.61
C GLU A 20 -7.25 -15.58 29.97
N SER A 21 -7.16 -14.43 30.65
CA SER A 21 -6.23 -13.33 30.34
C SER A 21 -5.75 -12.65 31.64
N SER A 22 -4.87 -11.66 31.50
CA SER A 22 -4.45 -10.79 32.62
C SER A 22 -5.55 -9.86 33.12
N LEU A 23 -6.52 -9.52 32.27
CA LEU A 23 -7.58 -8.55 32.55
C LEU A 23 -8.87 -9.22 33.03
N VAL A 24 -9.21 -10.36 32.45
CA VAL A 24 -10.49 -11.05 32.69
C VAL A 24 -10.27 -12.55 32.76
N LYS A 25 -10.93 -13.20 33.71
CA LYS A 25 -10.97 -14.66 33.84
C LYS A 25 -12.40 -15.10 34.13
N GLY A 26 -12.87 -16.12 33.45
CA GLY A 26 -14.22 -16.66 33.67
C GLY A 26 -14.92 -17.13 32.41
N GLU A 27 -16.17 -17.53 32.57
CA GLU A 27 -17.06 -17.79 31.44
C GLU A 27 -17.41 -16.46 30.75
N VAL A 28 -17.31 -16.43 29.43
CA VAL A 28 -17.62 -15.27 28.60
C VAL A 28 -18.48 -15.67 27.41
N LYS A 29 -19.27 -14.71 26.93
CA LYS A 29 -19.91 -14.77 25.62
C LYS A 29 -19.09 -13.97 24.62
N MET A 30 -18.99 -14.47 23.40
CA MET A 30 -18.20 -13.87 22.33
C MET A 30 -19.03 -13.68 21.07
N GLU A 31 -18.80 -12.56 20.40
CA GLU A 31 -19.41 -12.24 19.12
C GLU A 31 -18.34 -11.73 18.15
N VAL A 32 -18.26 -12.35 16.97
CA VAL A 32 -17.33 -11.93 15.90
C VAL A 32 -17.97 -10.76 15.16
N GLY A 33 -17.52 -9.54 15.46
CA GLY A 33 -17.96 -8.31 14.81
C GLY A 33 -17.22 -8.02 13.51
N GLU A 34 -17.50 -6.86 12.91
CA GLU A 34 -16.85 -6.47 11.65
C GLU A 34 -15.39 -6.04 11.83
N ASN A 35 -15.08 -5.35 12.94
CA ASN A 35 -13.76 -4.75 13.18
C ASN A 35 -13.10 -5.24 14.48
N ALA A 36 -13.81 -6.04 15.28
CA ALA A 36 -13.34 -6.50 16.58
C ALA A 36 -14.02 -7.82 16.99
N LEU A 37 -13.35 -8.56 17.88
CA LEU A 37 -14.00 -9.60 18.68
C LEU A 37 -14.62 -8.94 19.92
N ILE A 38 -15.94 -9.04 20.05
CA ILE A 38 -16.67 -8.51 21.21
C ILE A 38 -16.73 -9.60 22.27
N VAL A 39 -16.28 -9.30 23.49
CA VAL A 39 -16.26 -10.21 24.63
C VAL A 39 -17.14 -9.65 25.74
N THR A 40 -18.11 -10.44 26.19
CA THR A 40 -19.04 -10.12 27.27
C THR A 40 -18.81 -11.07 28.44
N ALA A 41 -18.26 -10.54 29.53
CA ALA A 41 -18.17 -11.19 30.82
C ALA A 41 -19.41 -10.86 31.68
N LEU A 42 -19.46 -11.36 32.91
CA LEU A 42 -20.61 -11.15 33.81
C LEU A 42 -20.85 -9.66 34.14
N PHE A 43 -19.79 -8.87 34.30
CA PHE A 43 -19.86 -7.47 34.70
C PHE A 43 -19.28 -6.48 33.67
N ASP A 44 -18.64 -7.00 32.62
CA ASP A 44 -17.86 -6.19 31.69
C ASP A 44 -18.14 -6.58 30.24
N VAL A 45 -18.08 -5.59 29.36
CA VAL A 45 -18.04 -5.77 27.91
C VAL A 45 -16.81 -5.05 27.40
N PHE A 46 -15.99 -5.74 26.62
CA PHE A 46 -14.82 -5.14 25.98
C PHE A 46 -14.64 -5.70 24.57
N GLU A 47 -13.91 -4.95 23.76
CA GLU A 47 -13.60 -5.32 22.38
C GLU A 47 -12.11 -5.62 22.25
N ILE A 48 -11.78 -6.58 21.38
CA ILE A 48 -10.42 -6.82 20.92
C ILE A 48 -10.37 -6.43 19.44
N PRO A 49 -9.90 -5.21 19.11
CA PRO A 49 -9.87 -4.73 17.74
C PRO A 49 -8.94 -5.59 16.87
N TYR A 50 -9.36 -5.90 15.64
CA TYR A 50 -8.53 -6.66 14.69
C TYR A 50 -7.22 -5.95 14.33
N ALA A 51 -7.20 -4.63 14.49
CA ALA A 51 -6.01 -3.81 14.24
C ALA A 51 -4.91 -3.98 15.30
N GLU A 52 -5.29 -4.38 16.51
CA GLU A 52 -4.38 -4.66 17.61
C GLU A 52 -3.90 -6.11 17.60
N LEU A 53 -4.52 -6.98 16.80
CA LEU A 53 -4.13 -8.38 16.72
C LEU A 53 -2.76 -8.56 16.09
N ASN A 54 -1.96 -9.35 16.78
CA ASN A 54 -0.62 -9.77 16.40
C ASN A 54 -0.60 -11.22 15.91
N ALA A 55 -1.42 -12.10 16.50
CA ALA A 55 -1.61 -13.48 16.05
C ALA A 55 -2.92 -14.11 16.52
N LEU A 56 -3.44 -15.05 15.74
CA LEU A 56 -4.49 -16.01 16.10
C LEU A 56 -3.90 -17.41 16.04
N LEU A 57 -4.03 -18.17 17.13
CA LEU A 57 -3.49 -19.52 17.24
C LEU A 57 -4.59 -20.47 17.68
N LEU A 58 -4.66 -21.66 17.07
CA LEU A 58 -5.50 -22.75 17.50
C LEU A 58 -4.63 -23.96 17.83
N ALA A 59 -4.62 -24.39 19.08
CA ALA A 59 -3.91 -25.58 19.53
C ALA A 59 -4.65 -26.24 20.69
N ASN A 60 -4.78 -27.58 20.67
CA ASN A 60 -5.39 -28.35 21.75
C ASN A 60 -6.77 -27.82 22.19
N TYR A 61 -7.60 -27.42 21.22
CA TYR A 61 -8.94 -26.82 21.44
C TYR A 61 -8.94 -25.51 22.23
N VAL A 62 -7.80 -24.82 22.28
CA VAL A 62 -7.64 -23.47 22.82
C VAL A 62 -7.33 -22.52 21.70
N ILE A 63 -8.09 -21.41 21.64
CA ILE A 63 -7.86 -20.31 20.71
C ILE A 63 -7.15 -19.21 21.47
N THR A 64 -5.91 -18.91 21.08
CA THR A 64 -5.14 -17.81 21.65
C THR A 64 -5.14 -16.63 20.70
N VAL A 65 -5.70 -15.52 21.17
CA VAL A 65 -5.69 -14.23 20.49
C VAL A 65 -4.60 -13.38 21.14
N LYS A 66 -3.54 -13.09 20.39
CA LYS A 66 -2.46 -12.21 20.82
C LYS A 66 -2.73 -10.80 20.32
N ALA A 67 -2.83 -9.82 21.20
CA ALA A 67 -3.09 -8.43 20.87
C ALA A 67 -2.11 -7.48 21.59
N ASP A 68 -2.06 -6.22 21.15
CA ASP A 68 -1.27 -5.18 21.82
C ASP A 68 -1.71 -4.96 23.28
N SER A 69 -3.00 -5.21 23.59
CA SER A 69 -3.56 -5.19 24.94
C SER A 69 -3.20 -6.40 25.83
N GLY A 70 -2.65 -7.48 25.24
CA GLY A 70 -2.33 -8.73 25.94
C GLY A 70 -2.80 -10.00 25.21
N ASP A 71 -2.56 -11.15 25.84
CA ASP A 71 -2.95 -12.46 25.33
C ASP A 71 -4.28 -12.92 25.96
N TYR A 72 -5.18 -13.44 25.12
CA TYR A 72 -6.49 -13.96 25.50
C TYR A 72 -6.63 -15.42 25.06
N ALA A 73 -6.77 -16.33 26.02
CA ALA A 73 -6.93 -17.76 25.76
C ALA A 73 -8.40 -18.18 25.97
N PHE A 74 -9.05 -18.62 24.90
CA PHE A 74 -10.43 -19.09 24.90
C PHE A 74 -10.47 -20.61 24.82
N SER A 75 -11.13 -21.24 25.79
CA SER A 75 -11.19 -22.70 25.94
C SER A 75 -12.60 -23.18 26.27
N LYS A 76 -12.78 -24.51 26.42
CA LYS A 76 -14.06 -25.15 26.80
C LYS A 76 -15.24 -24.84 25.86
N MET A 77 -14.96 -24.60 24.58
CA MET A 77 -16.00 -24.33 23.56
C MET A 77 -16.67 -25.59 23.00
N GLY A 78 -16.17 -26.78 23.36
CA GLY A 78 -16.64 -28.06 22.81
C GLY A 78 -16.55 -28.10 21.28
N SER A 79 -17.62 -28.55 20.63
CA SER A 79 -17.72 -28.62 19.16
C SER A 79 -17.70 -27.24 18.47
N TRP A 80 -17.86 -26.14 19.21
CA TRP A 80 -17.84 -24.79 18.67
C TRP A 80 -16.44 -24.18 18.55
N CYS A 81 -15.39 -24.86 19.02
CA CYS A 81 -14.02 -24.35 18.95
C CYS A 81 -13.58 -24.06 17.50
N GLN A 82 -13.62 -25.06 16.61
CA GLN A 82 -13.21 -24.88 15.21
C GLN A 82 -14.12 -23.88 14.46
N PRO A 83 -15.47 -23.98 14.50
CA PRO A 83 -16.34 -23.01 13.83
C PRO A 83 -16.15 -21.56 14.29
N PHE A 84 -15.85 -21.35 15.58
CA PHE A 84 -15.54 -20.02 16.08
C PHE A 84 -14.20 -19.51 15.55
N TYR A 85 -13.15 -20.34 15.58
CA TYR A 85 -11.85 -19.98 15.02
C TYR A 85 -11.95 -19.60 13.54
N ASP A 86 -12.63 -20.43 12.73
CA ASP A 86 -12.79 -20.19 11.29
C ASP A 86 -13.50 -18.86 11.03
N LYS A 87 -14.58 -18.58 11.76
CA LYS A 87 -15.34 -17.32 11.65
C LYS A 87 -14.51 -16.10 12.08
N LEU A 88 -13.78 -16.22 13.20
CA LEU A 88 -12.90 -15.14 13.68
C LEU A 88 -11.77 -14.86 12.69
N TYR A 89 -11.17 -15.92 12.15
CA TYR A 89 -10.09 -15.82 11.19
C TYR A 89 -10.55 -15.22 9.86
N GLU A 90 -11.74 -15.60 9.38
CA GLU A 90 -12.37 -14.98 8.21
C GLU A 90 -12.61 -13.48 8.41
N ALA A 91 -13.18 -13.07 9.54
CA ALA A 91 -13.42 -11.67 9.87
C ALA A 91 -12.11 -10.87 9.97
N TYR A 92 -11.10 -11.43 10.65
CA TYR A 92 -9.76 -10.85 10.71
C TYR A 92 -9.15 -10.69 9.31
N ASN A 93 -9.22 -11.72 8.46
CA ASN A 93 -8.69 -11.66 7.10
C ASN A 93 -9.42 -10.64 6.23
N LYS A 94 -10.72 -10.42 6.42
CA LYS A 94 -11.47 -9.36 5.75
C LYS A 94 -10.92 -7.97 6.13
N ALA A 95 -10.66 -7.73 7.41
CA ALA A 95 -10.03 -6.48 7.88
C ALA A 95 -8.59 -6.32 7.33
N VAL A 96 -7.80 -7.40 7.33
CA VAL A 96 -6.45 -7.40 6.76
C VAL A 96 -6.48 -7.06 5.26
N LEU A 97 -7.35 -7.70 4.47
CA LEU A 97 -7.46 -7.43 3.03
C LEU A 97 -7.83 -5.97 2.73
N ARG A 98 -8.78 -5.41 3.50
CA ARG A 98 -9.16 -4.00 3.41
C ARG A 98 -7.97 -3.09 3.71
N SER A 99 -7.21 -3.39 4.76
CA SER A 99 -5.99 -2.64 5.13
C SER A 99 -4.84 -2.75 4.12
N LEU A 100 -4.76 -3.86 3.37
CA LEU A 100 -3.79 -4.04 2.29
C LEU A 100 -4.24 -3.39 0.96
N PHE A 101 -5.37 -2.68 0.99
CA PHE A 101 -5.99 -2.00 -0.16
C PHE A 101 -6.22 -2.94 -1.36
N VAL A 102 -6.53 -4.20 -1.07
CA VAL A 102 -6.87 -5.17 -2.09
C VAL A 102 -8.30 -4.89 -2.57
N LYS A 103 -8.47 -4.70 -3.90
CA LYS A 103 -9.76 -4.43 -4.52
C LYS A 103 -10.24 -5.64 -5.33
N GLY A 104 -11.55 -5.82 -5.40
CA GLY A 104 -12.19 -6.87 -6.17
C GLY A 104 -12.12 -8.26 -5.54
N SER A 105 -12.54 -9.26 -6.31
CA SER A 105 -12.52 -10.67 -5.89
C SER A 105 -11.24 -11.36 -6.35
N PRO A 106 -10.72 -12.33 -5.58
CA PRO A 106 -9.58 -13.10 -6.02
C PRO A 106 -9.95 -13.96 -7.23
N ILE A 107 -9.02 -14.03 -8.18
CA ILE A 107 -9.06 -14.87 -9.38
C ILE A 107 -8.85 -16.34 -8.99
N VAL A 108 -7.92 -16.59 -8.07
CA VAL A 108 -7.61 -17.91 -7.52
C VAL A 108 -7.54 -17.82 -6.00
N ARG A 109 -8.10 -18.82 -5.31
CA ARG A 109 -7.94 -19.02 -3.86
C ARG A 109 -7.36 -20.42 -3.64
N THR A 110 -6.29 -20.51 -2.88
CA THR A 110 -5.69 -21.78 -2.48
C THR A 110 -5.09 -21.69 -1.08
N ASN A 111 -4.60 -22.81 -0.56
CA ASN A 111 -3.77 -22.87 0.63
C ASN A 111 -2.39 -23.38 0.25
N GLY A 112 -1.35 -22.84 0.87
CA GLY A 112 0.01 -23.28 0.62
C GLY A 112 0.97 -22.84 1.71
N GLU A 113 2.23 -23.16 1.52
CA GLU A 113 3.33 -22.59 2.30
C GLU A 113 3.90 -21.38 1.57
N VAL A 114 4.13 -20.32 2.33
CA VAL A 114 4.74 -19.08 1.86
C VAL A 114 6.03 -18.88 2.64
N ARG A 115 7.14 -18.85 1.92
CA ARG A 115 8.45 -18.45 2.43
C ARG A 115 8.81 -17.10 1.84
N PHE A 116 9.29 -16.18 2.65
CA PHE A 116 9.76 -14.90 2.12
C PHE A 116 11.01 -14.40 2.81
N THR A 117 11.78 -13.61 2.07
CA THR A 117 12.83 -12.75 2.61
C THR A 117 12.42 -11.31 2.34
N GLU A 118 12.42 -10.45 3.35
CA GLU A 118 12.07 -9.02 3.23
C GLU A 118 13.04 -8.22 4.11
N SER A 119 13.90 -7.41 3.50
CA SER A 119 14.91 -6.61 4.23
C SER A 119 15.79 -7.45 5.18
N GLY A 120 16.15 -8.66 4.75
CA GLY A 120 16.97 -9.61 5.51
C GLY A 120 16.21 -10.46 6.53
N ALA A 121 14.95 -10.13 6.86
CA ALA A 121 14.10 -10.98 7.68
C ALA A 121 13.57 -12.16 6.84
N LYS A 122 13.63 -13.37 7.40
CA LYS A 122 13.10 -14.59 6.77
C LYS A 122 11.91 -15.12 7.55
N SER A 123 10.89 -15.57 6.83
CA SER A 123 9.71 -16.19 7.42
C SER A 123 9.19 -17.34 6.56
N SER A 124 8.42 -18.24 7.18
CA SER A 124 7.84 -19.43 6.57
C SER A 124 6.55 -19.81 7.28
N ASN A 125 5.41 -19.74 6.59
CA ASN A 125 4.11 -20.07 7.17
C ASN A 125 3.21 -20.80 6.19
N ALA A 126 2.34 -21.67 6.71
CA ALA A 126 1.16 -22.11 5.98
C ALA A 126 0.10 -20.99 6.01
N ALA A 127 -0.48 -20.67 4.87
CA ALA A 127 -1.47 -19.60 4.75
C ALA A 127 -2.40 -19.79 3.55
N PRO A 128 -3.61 -19.22 3.59
CA PRO A 128 -4.37 -18.91 2.39
C PRO A 128 -3.53 -18.02 1.47
N VAL A 129 -3.52 -18.37 0.19
CA VAL A 129 -2.86 -17.63 -0.90
C VAL A 129 -3.93 -17.28 -1.93
N HIS A 130 -4.07 -15.98 -2.19
CA HIS A 130 -5.04 -15.45 -3.13
C HIS A 130 -4.33 -14.68 -4.24
N VAL A 131 -4.73 -14.92 -5.49
CA VAL A 131 -4.29 -14.13 -6.65
C VAL A 131 -5.36 -13.13 -7.01
N TYR A 132 -4.99 -11.86 -7.14
CA TYR A 132 -5.84 -10.76 -7.62
C TYR A 132 -5.18 -10.15 -8.86
N GLY A 133 -5.96 -9.44 -9.68
CA GLY A 133 -5.54 -8.87 -10.97
C GLY A 133 -4.31 -7.94 -10.97
N ASN A 134 -3.76 -7.63 -9.79
CA ASN A 134 -2.56 -6.82 -9.62
C ASN A 134 -1.60 -7.28 -8.52
N SER A 135 -1.92 -8.36 -7.79
CA SER A 135 -1.14 -8.79 -6.62
C SER A 135 -1.39 -10.23 -6.21
N VAL A 136 -0.40 -10.84 -5.57
CA VAL A 136 -0.56 -12.08 -4.82
C VAL A 136 -0.61 -11.74 -3.33
N VAL A 137 -1.57 -12.31 -2.61
CA VAL A 137 -1.77 -12.04 -1.18
C VAL A 137 -1.65 -13.32 -0.39
N SER A 138 -0.80 -13.32 0.63
CA SER A 138 -0.72 -14.36 1.65
C SER A 138 -1.35 -13.86 2.95
N LEU A 139 -2.17 -14.70 3.58
CA LEU A 139 -2.96 -14.33 4.76
C LEU A 139 -2.71 -15.26 5.95
N PRO A 140 -1.47 -15.46 6.45
CA PRO A 140 -1.27 -16.17 7.71
C PRO A 140 -2.02 -15.46 8.85
N PRO A 141 -2.35 -16.18 9.94
CA PRO A 141 -3.12 -15.65 11.06
C PRO A 141 -2.27 -14.76 11.98
N ASN A 142 -1.43 -13.87 11.44
CA ASN A 142 -0.52 -13.01 12.18
C ASN A 142 -0.16 -11.72 11.40
N LEU A 143 0.84 -10.95 11.85
CA LEU A 143 1.33 -9.74 11.19
C LEU A 143 2.12 -9.99 9.89
N GLU A 144 2.34 -11.25 9.52
CA GLU A 144 3.09 -11.65 8.33
C GLU A 144 2.20 -11.80 7.08
N ALA A 145 0.94 -11.36 7.16
CA ALA A 145 0.14 -11.14 5.98
C ALA A 145 0.82 -10.14 5.03
N ARG A 146 0.91 -10.51 3.75
CA ARG A 146 1.62 -9.74 2.73
C ARG A 146 0.78 -9.66 1.47
N ARG A 147 0.81 -8.48 0.86
CA ARG A 147 0.38 -8.25 -0.52
C ARG A 147 1.64 -7.99 -1.33
N VAL A 148 1.88 -8.81 -2.35
CA VAL A 148 3.00 -8.70 -3.29
C VAL A 148 2.46 -8.09 -4.58
N PRO A 149 2.71 -6.79 -4.85
CA PRO A 149 2.22 -6.13 -6.05
C PRO A 149 3.00 -6.61 -7.27
N LEU A 150 2.29 -7.10 -8.28
CA LEU A 150 2.90 -7.68 -9.48
C LEU A 150 3.69 -6.66 -10.31
N CYS A 151 3.32 -5.38 -10.21
CA CYS A 151 3.97 -4.29 -10.96
C CYS A 151 5.43 -4.05 -10.56
N PHE A 152 5.88 -4.55 -9.40
CA PHE A 152 7.27 -4.45 -8.96
C PHE A 152 8.08 -5.73 -9.14
N LEU A 153 7.51 -6.77 -9.78
CA LEU A 153 8.28 -7.99 -10.00
C LEU A 153 9.40 -7.77 -11.01
N THR A 154 10.61 -8.13 -10.58
CA THR A 154 11.82 -8.17 -11.40
C THR A 154 12.07 -9.57 -11.98
N GLY A 155 11.45 -10.60 -11.40
CA GLY A 155 11.53 -11.97 -11.89
C GLY A 155 10.44 -12.87 -11.34
N MET A 156 10.21 -13.96 -12.07
CA MET A 156 9.30 -15.05 -11.71
C MET A 156 9.97 -16.36 -12.12
N GLU A 157 10.06 -17.30 -11.19
CA GLU A 157 10.67 -18.61 -11.42
C GLU A 157 9.68 -19.70 -11.05
N LYS A 158 9.45 -20.62 -11.98
CA LYS A 158 8.58 -21.77 -11.82
C LYS A 158 9.44 -23.02 -11.69
N GLY A 159 9.51 -23.58 -10.48
CA GLY A 159 10.16 -24.85 -10.19
C GLY A 159 9.17 -26.01 -10.12
N SER A 160 9.63 -27.17 -9.68
CA SER A 160 8.78 -28.33 -9.40
C SER A 160 7.91 -28.05 -8.17
N TYR A 161 6.69 -27.55 -8.38
CA TYR A 161 5.71 -27.19 -7.34
C TYR A 161 6.08 -25.97 -6.47
N GLU A 162 7.02 -25.14 -6.93
CA GLU A 162 7.39 -23.89 -6.29
C GLU A 162 7.27 -22.73 -7.28
N LEU A 163 6.63 -21.65 -6.84
CA LEU A 163 6.55 -20.40 -7.56
C LEU A 163 7.30 -19.34 -6.77
N THR A 164 8.41 -18.83 -7.33
CA THR A 164 9.19 -17.77 -6.70
C THR A 164 8.99 -16.45 -7.44
N LEU A 165 8.54 -15.43 -6.71
CA LEU A 165 8.39 -14.05 -7.17
C LEU A 165 9.50 -13.19 -6.58
N LYS A 166 10.26 -12.50 -7.45
CA LYS A 166 11.35 -11.60 -7.06
C LYS A 166 10.88 -10.16 -7.22
N VAL A 167 10.90 -9.38 -6.14
CA VAL A 167 10.50 -7.97 -6.15
C VAL A 167 11.73 -7.07 -6.30
N ASP A 168 12.77 -7.28 -5.49
CA ASP A 168 14.06 -6.59 -5.57
C ASP A 168 15.17 -7.55 -5.11
N ALA A 169 16.43 -7.11 -5.09
CA ALA A 169 17.59 -7.91 -4.69
C ALA A 169 17.43 -8.58 -3.31
N ASP A 170 16.79 -7.89 -2.37
CA ASP A 170 16.62 -8.35 -0.98
C ASP A 170 15.18 -8.78 -0.65
N GLU A 171 14.34 -9.00 -1.68
CA GLU A 171 12.95 -9.36 -1.47
C GLU A 171 12.42 -10.42 -2.44
N THR A 172 12.10 -11.57 -1.88
CA THR A 172 11.62 -12.75 -2.60
C THR A 172 10.49 -13.44 -1.85
N TYR A 173 9.53 -13.97 -2.59
CA TYR A 173 8.41 -14.75 -2.06
C TYR A 173 8.30 -16.07 -2.81
N THR A 174 8.38 -17.18 -2.10
CA THR A 174 8.25 -18.53 -2.64
C THR A 174 6.97 -19.17 -2.11
N TYR A 175 6.09 -19.55 -3.03
CA TYR A 175 4.84 -20.24 -2.77
C TYR A 175 4.98 -21.71 -3.14
N SER A 176 4.63 -22.61 -2.23
CA SER A 176 4.76 -24.05 -2.40
C SER A 176 3.58 -24.80 -1.78
N LYS A 177 3.49 -26.12 -2.03
CA LYS A 177 2.45 -27.00 -1.47
C LYS A 177 1.00 -26.57 -1.80
N MET A 178 0.80 -25.98 -2.98
CA MET A 178 -0.53 -25.57 -3.47
C MET A 178 -1.33 -26.70 -4.15
N GLY A 179 -0.75 -27.92 -4.23
CA GLY A 179 -1.41 -29.07 -4.82
C GLY A 179 -1.84 -28.83 -6.27
N TYR A 180 -3.10 -29.14 -6.59
CA TYR A 180 -3.69 -28.96 -7.92
C TYR A 180 -3.82 -27.48 -8.34
N ASP A 181 -3.76 -26.54 -7.39
CA ASP A 181 -3.88 -25.11 -7.68
C ASP A 181 -2.55 -24.46 -8.10
N PHE A 182 -1.43 -25.20 -8.11
CA PHE A 182 -0.12 -24.67 -8.49
C PHE A 182 -0.13 -24.04 -9.89
N GLU A 183 -0.61 -24.80 -10.89
CA GLU A 183 -0.69 -24.34 -12.28
C GLU A 183 -1.67 -23.16 -12.44
N PRO A 184 -2.92 -23.22 -11.92
CA PRO A 184 -3.83 -22.07 -11.91
C PRO A 184 -3.24 -20.79 -11.30
N VAL A 185 -2.51 -20.89 -10.19
CA VAL A 185 -1.85 -19.74 -9.56
C VAL A 185 -0.77 -19.16 -10.47
N ALA A 186 0.10 -20.00 -11.03
CA ALA A 186 1.17 -19.55 -11.91
C ALA A 186 0.61 -18.86 -13.16
N ASP A 187 -0.37 -19.46 -13.82
CA ASP A 187 -1.00 -18.93 -15.03
C ASP A 187 -1.70 -17.60 -14.77
N ALA A 188 -2.41 -17.47 -13.64
CA ALA A 188 -3.05 -16.22 -13.24
C ALA A 188 -2.02 -15.09 -13.04
N VAL A 189 -0.91 -15.38 -12.36
CA VAL A 189 0.18 -14.40 -12.15
C VAL A 189 0.84 -14.00 -13.48
N GLU A 190 1.11 -14.95 -14.38
CA GLU A 190 1.67 -14.63 -15.70
C GLU A 190 0.73 -13.75 -16.53
N LYS A 191 -0.56 -14.07 -16.53
CA LYS A 191 -1.57 -13.30 -17.24
C LYS A 191 -1.62 -11.86 -16.72
N ASP A 192 -1.74 -11.69 -15.40
CA ASP A 192 -1.84 -10.36 -14.78
C ASP A 192 -0.57 -9.53 -14.99
N LEU A 193 0.61 -10.16 -15.01
CA LEU A 193 1.87 -9.50 -15.36
C LEU A 193 1.85 -8.95 -16.79
N ARG A 194 1.29 -9.70 -17.75
CA ARG A 194 1.12 -9.22 -19.14
C ARG A 194 0.17 -8.03 -19.18
N GLU A 195 -0.98 -8.13 -18.52
CA GLU A 195 -1.96 -7.03 -18.49
C GLU A 195 -1.42 -5.75 -17.85
N ILE A 196 -0.64 -5.85 -16.76
CA ILE A 196 0.01 -4.69 -16.13
C ILE A 196 1.00 -4.02 -17.08
N ARG A 197 1.76 -4.81 -17.84
CA ARG A 197 2.71 -4.29 -18.84
C ARG A 197 1.98 -3.59 -19.98
N ASP A 198 0.90 -4.19 -20.47
CA ASP A 198 0.09 -3.61 -21.55
C ASP A 198 -0.54 -2.28 -21.12
N ARG A 199 -1.09 -2.20 -19.90
CA ARG A 199 -1.61 -0.94 -19.32
C ARG A 199 -0.51 0.11 -19.16
N SER A 200 0.64 -0.27 -18.60
CA SER A 200 1.76 0.67 -18.43
C SER A 200 2.29 1.18 -19.78
N LEU A 201 2.31 0.33 -20.81
CA LEU A 201 2.67 0.72 -22.17
C LEU A 201 1.66 1.70 -22.77
N ALA A 202 0.36 1.46 -22.55
CA ALA A 202 -0.71 2.35 -22.99
C ALA A 202 -0.59 3.74 -22.34
N ASP A 203 -0.39 3.81 -21.02
CA ASP A 203 -0.20 5.07 -20.28
C ASP A 203 1.01 5.86 -20.80
N VAL A 204 2.13 5.18 -21.06
CA VAL A 204 3.33 5.80 -21.62
C VAL A 204 3.08 6.37 -23.03
N LYS A 205 2.35 5.64 -23.88
CA LYS A 205 1.98 6.11 -25.23
C LYS A 205 0.96 7.24 -25.21
N GLU A 206 0.09 7.28 -24.22
CA GLU A 206 -0.84 8.40 -24.01
C GLU A 206 -0.09 9.69 -23.65
N ILE A 207 0.99 9.58 -22.86
CA ILE A 207 1.85 10.72 -22.53
C ILE A 207 2.66 11.18 -23.74
N CYS A 208 3.24 10.27 -24.51
CA CYS A 208 4.07 10.57 -25.67
C CYS A 208 3.77 9.61 -26.84
N PRO A 209 2.83 9.95 -27.74
CA PRO A 209 2.44 9.08 -28.86
C PRO A 209 3.56 8.83 -29.89
N SER A 210 4.58 9.70 -29.94
CA SER A 210 5.68 9.61 -30.90
C SER A 210 6.76 8.58 -30.55
N LEU A 211 6.63 7.87 -29.42
CA LEU A 211 7.61 6.87 -29.02
C LEU A 211 7.59 5.63 -29.92
N THR A 212 8.77 5.11 -30.23
CA THR A 212 8.90 3.77 -30.82
C THR A 212 8.41 2.70 -29.84
N SER A 213 8.00 1.54 -30.35
CA SER A 213 7.57 0.41 -29.50
C SER A 213 8.64 -0.03 -28.50
N MET A 214 9.92 0.02 -28.88
CA MET A 214 11.04 -0.31 -27.99
C MET A 214 11.18 0.71 -26.85
N GLN A 215 11.17 2.01 -27.17
CA GLN A 215 11.26 3.07 -26.17
C GLN A 215 10.08 3.04 -25.20
N ALA A 216 8.85 2.91 -25.71
CA ALA A 216 7.66 2.86 -24.89
C ALA A 216 7.69 1.64 -23.92
N SER A 217 8.15 0.48 -24.40
CA SER A 217 8.33 -0.71 -23.57
C SER A 217 9.40 -0.53 -22.49
N GLN A 218 10.54 0.08 -22.83
CA GLN A 218 11.61 0.35 -21.87
C GLN A 218 11.20 1.37 -20.80
N ILE A 219 10.47 2.43 -21.16
CA ILE A 219 9.90 3.39 -20.21
C ILE A 219 8.86 2.70 -19.31
N ALA A 220 7.92 1.95 -19.88
CA ALA A 220 6.91 1.21 -19.11
C ALA A 220 7.52 0.22 -18.12
N LYS A 221 8.69 -0.36 -18.43
CA LYS A 221 9.44 -1.24 -17.54
C LYS A 221 10.01 -0.52 -16.32
N ILE A 222 10.52 0.71 -16.47
CA ILE A 222 11.11 1.47 -15.36
C ILE A 222 10.08 2.33 -14.61
N MET A 223 8.91 2.58 -15.20
CA MET A 223 7.78 3.30 -14.61
C MET A 223 6.50 2.44 -14.61
N PRO A 224 6.51 1.24 -14.00
CA PRO A 224 5.32 0.39 -13.98
C PRO A 224 4.18 1.10 -13.26
N LYS A 225 2.99 1.15 -13.89
CA LYS A 225 1.84 1.94 -13.42
C LYS A 225 2.18 3.41 -13.08
N GLY A 226 3.19 3.97 -13.76
CA GLY A 226 3.66 5.34 -13.55
C GLY A 226 4.47 5.57 -12.28
N ALA A 227 4.98 4.51 -11.64
CA ALA A 227 5.98 4.61 -10.57
C ALA A 227 7.14 5.55 -10.97
N ALA A 228 7.71 6.26 -10.00
CA ALA A 228 8.69 7.28 -10.31
C ALA A 228 10.02 6.69 -10.77
N ALA A 229 10.60 7.29 -11.81
CA ALA A 229 11.92 6.95 -12.32
C ALA A 229 12.77 8.21 -12.54
N SER A 230 14.09 8.06 -12.55
CA SER A 230 15.01 9.19 -12.71
C SER A 230 14.92 9.80 -14.11
N PHE A 231 14.98 11.13 -14.20
CA PHE A 231 15.07 11.85 -15.48
C PHE A 231 16.30 11.44 -16.28
N GLY A 232 17.41 11.06 -15.62
CA GLY A 232 18.59 10.53 -16.29
C GLY A 232 18.30 9.24 -17.06
N GLN A 233 17.64 8.27 -16.43
CA GLN A 233 17.24 7.02 -17.09
C GLN A 233 16.20 7.24 -18.18
N ILE A 234 15.19 8.08 -17.92
CA ILE A 234 14.14 8.41 -18.89
C ILE A 234 14.76 9.07 -20.13
N THR A 235 15.61 10.07 -19.95
CA THR A 235 16.28 10.77 -21.05
C THR A 235 17.18 9.84 -21.86
N ALA A 236 17.90 8.92 -21.21
CA ALA A 236 18.75 7.96 -21.90
C ALA A 236 17.97 6.98 -22.79
N ILE A 237 16.75 6.61 -22.40
CA ILE A 237 15.87 5.71 -23.16
C ILE A 237 15.10 6.48 -24.25
N ALA A 238 14.46 7.58 -23.86
CA ALA A 238 13.53 8.32 -24.70
C ALA A 238 13.53 9.83 -24.36
N PRO A 239 14.45 10.61 -24.95
CA PRO A 239 14.46 12.07 -24.80
C PRO A 239 13.10 12.75 -25.08
N PRO A 240 12.32 12.32 -26.11
CA PRO A 240 10.99 12.89 -26.34
C PRO A 240 10.01 12.70 -25.16
N PHE A 241 10.11 11.58 -24.45
CA PHE A 241 9.27 11.34 -23.27
C PHE A 241 9.68 12.22 -22.10
N ALA A 242 10.98 12.40 -21.87
CA ALA A 242 11.47 13.33 -20.84
C ALA A 242 10.96 14.76 -21.10
N ALA A 243 11.03 15.23 -22.35
CA ALA A 243 10.50 16.53 -22.75
C ALA A 243 8.98 16.63 -22.53
N ALA A 244 8.22 15.60 -22.89
CA ALA A 244 6.76 15.56 -22.65
C ALA A 244 6.43 15.60 -21.15
N MET A 245 7.23 14.95 -20.30
CA MET A 245 7.07 15.02 -18.84
C MET A 245 7.39 16.40 -18.30
N GLU A 246 8.47 17.04 -18.75
CA GLU A 246 8.79 18.43 -18.36
C GLU A 246 7.69 19.42 -18.81
N GLU A 247 7.15 19.26 -20.02
CA GLU A 247 6.02 20.05 -20.51
C GLU A 247 4.76 19.84 -19.66
N ARG A 248 4.50 18.61 -19.21
CA ARG A 248 3.38 18.35 -18.28
C ARG A 248 3.63 18.98 -16.92
N ILE A 249 4.86 18.88 -16.37
CA ILE A 249 5.22 19.50 -15.09
C ILE A 249 5.05 21.02 -15.15
N SER A 250 5.46 21.67 -16.25
CA SER A 250 5.33 23.12 -16.43
C SER A 250 3.88 23.62 -16.42
N LYS A 251 2.94 22.73 -16.75
CA LYS A 251 1.49 22.97 -16.67
C LYS A 251 0.89 22.64 -15.29
N THR A 252 1.71 22.31 -14.29
CA THR A 252 1.26 22.04 -12.92
C THR A 252 1.80 23.06 -11.93
N ARG A 253 1.24 23.05 -10.71
CA ARG A 253 1.75 23.85 -9.59
C ARG A 253 3.19 23.51 -9.19
N ALA A 254 3.69 22.32 -9.55
CA ALA A 254 5.06 21.91 -9.27
C ALA A 254 6.10 22.52 -10.23
N ALA A 255 5.70 23.37 -11.19
CA ALA A 255 6.61 23.97 -12.17
C ALA A 255 7.76 24.75 -11.51
N GLU A 256 7.44 25.65 -10.58
CA GLU A 256 8.45 26.45 -9.85
C GLU A 256 9.30 25.58 -8.93
N THR A 257 8.68 24.64 -8.22
CA THR A 257 9.37 23.65 -7.39
C THR A 257 10.38 22.82 -8.21
N TYR A 258 9.98 22.38 -9.39
CA TYR A 258 10.83 21.60 -10.30
C TYR A 258 12.00 22.43 -10.81
N LYS A 259 11.77 23.69 -11.20
CA LYS A 259 12.84 24.61 -11.60
C LYS A 259 13.85 24.79 -10.48
N ALA A 260 13.37 25.00 -9.24
CA ALA A 260 14.25 25.10 -8.08
C ALA A 260 15.01 23.80 -7.79
N PHE A 261 14.38 22.62 -7.91
CA PHE A 261 15.09 21.34 -7.77
C PHE A 261 16.23 21.20 -8.78
N LYS A 262 16.03 21.62 -10.04
CA LYS A 262 17.09 21.60 -11.07
C LYS A 262 18.28 22.51 -10.75
N GLU A 263 18.08 23.56 -9.97
CA GLU A 263 19.16 24.44 -9.50
C GLU A 263 19.88 23.88 -8.27
N MET A 264 19.18 23.08 -7.44
CA MET A 264 19.68 22.64 -6.14
C MET A 264 20.37 21.27 -6.18
N CYS A 265 19.96 20.40 -7.10
CA CYS A 265 20.50 19.05 -7.26
C CYS A 265 20.75 18.73 -8.74
N ASN A 266 21.45 17.62 -9.01
CA ASN A 266 21.68 17.18 -10.39
C ASN A 266 20.33 16.82 -11.05
N PRO A 267 19.91 17.48 -12.14
CA PRO A 267 18.63 17.21 -12.78
C PRO A 267 18.44 15.75 -13.21
N SER A 268 19.51 15.04 -13.55
CA SER A 268 19.42 13.62 -13.92
C SER A 268 19.06 12.70 -12.76
N GLN A 269 19.23 13.15 -11.52
CA GLN A 269 18.87 12.42 -10.30
C GLN A 269 17.46 12.74 -9.80
N ILE A 270 16.77 13.72 -10.38
CA ILE A 270 15.37 13.99 -10.03
C ILE A 270 14.52 12.86 -10.59
N TYR A 271 13.67 12.25 -9.75
CA TYR A 271 12.69 11.28 -10.22
C TYR A 271 11.36 11.99 -10.46
N VAL A 272 10.65 11.51 -11.47
CA VAL A 272 9.28 11.90 -11.76
C VAL A 272 8.41 10.65 -11.83
N GLY A 273 7.22 10.71 -11.25
CA GLY A 273 6.18 9.71 -11.41
C GLY A 273 4.86 10.35 -11.82
N PHE A 274 3.95 9.51 -12.31
CA PHE A 274 2.61 9.91 -12.71
C PHE A 274 1.58 8.84 -12.37
N LYS A 275 0.32 9.23 -12.14
CA LYS A 275 -0.80 8.31 -11.97
C LYS A 275 -2.01 8.92 -12.65
N LYS A 276 -2.67 8.16 -13.53
CA LYS A 276 -3.93 8.58 -14.12
C LYS A 276 -5.01 8.66 -13.03
N LYS A 277 -5.80 9.73 -13.02
CA LYS A 277 -6.95 9.86 -12.13
C LYS A 277 -8.04 8.90 -12.62
N GLU A 278 -8.43 7.94 -11.80
CA GLU A 278 -9.58 7.08 -12.10
C GLU A 278 -10.86 7.93 -11.95
N GLY A 279 -11.64 8.13 -13.02
CA GLY A 279 -12.95 8.80 -12.97
C GLY A 279 -13.23 9.99 -13.90
N SER A 280 -12.41 10.30 -14.92
CA SER A 280 -12.72 11.40 -15.86
C SER A 280 -13.64 11.05 -17.03
N ALA A 281 -14.27 9.86 -17.04
CA ALA A 281 -15.07 9.39 -18.17
C ALA A 281 -16.56 9.11 -17.90
N GLU A 282 -17.04 9.03 -16.65
CA GLU A 282 -18.47 8.76 -16.38
C GLU A 282 -18.93 9.50 -15.12
N ASN A 283 -20.05 10.24 -15.24
CA ASN A 283 -20.76 11.05 -14.25
C ASN A 283 -20.32 12.52 -14.05
N THR A 284 -20.61 13.36 -15.05
CA THR A 284 -21.05 14.75 -14.81
C THR A 284 -22.20 15.10 -15.74
N THR A 285 -23.40 14.64 -15.40
CA THR A 285 -24.65 15.35 -15.72
C THR A 285 -25.12 16.04 -14.47
N GLU A 286 -24.41 17.09 -14.07
CA GLU A 286 -25.00 18.19 -13.33
C GLU A 286 -24.46 19.47 -13.96
N ALA A 287 -25.31 20.09 -14.78
CA ALA A 287 -25.06 21.36 -15.40
C ALA A 287 -24.96 22.43 -14.30
N SER A 288 -23.76 22.97 -14.10
CA SER A 288 -23.61 24.35 -13.65
C SER A 288 -23.32 25.20 -14.89
N GLU A 289 -24.35 25.86 -15.41
CA GLU A 289 -24.19 26.96 -16.34
C GLU A 289 -23.40 28.08 -15.64
N GLY A 290 -22.17 28.30 -16.09
CA GLY A 290 -21.28 29.33 -15.58
C GLY A 290 -20.08 29.47 -16.50
N GLU A 291 -20.19 30.42 -17.43
CA GLU A 291 -19.17 31.01 -18.31
C GLU A 291 -17.81 30.28 -18.37
N GLU A 292 -17.64 29.46 -19.40
CA GLU A 292 -16.36 28.89 -19.81
C GLU A 292 -15.43 30.00 -20.33
N THR A 293 -14.68 30.63 -19.45
CA THR A 293 -13.34 31.10 -19.84
C THR A 293 -12.49 29.88 -20.19
N GLU A 294 -11.65 29.95 -21.23
CA GLU A 294 -10.73 28.90 -21.71
C GLU A 294 -9.67 28.47 -20.65
N ALA A 295 -10.13 27.94 -19.52
CA ALA A 295 -9.33 27.47 -18.42
C ALA A 295 -8.97 26.00 -18.67
N GLN A 296 -7.72 25.77 -19.07
CA GLN A 296 -6.92 24.55 -18.95
C GLN A 296 -7.73 23.27 -18.67
N LYS A 297 -7.87 22.39 -19.68
CA LYS A 297 -8.32 21.00 -19.46
C LYS A 297 -7.62 20.44 -18.21
N PRO A 298 -8.38 19.94 -17.21
CA PRO A 298 -7.79 19.44 -15.98
C PRO A 298 -6.79 18.35 -16.32
N ASN A 299 -5.57 18.46 -15.81
CA ASN A 299 -4.54 17.45 -16.06
C ASN A 299 -5.04 16.10 -15.51
N ASP A 300 -5.26 15.13 -16.40
CA ASP A 300 -5.77 13.79 -16.11
C ASP A 300 -4.79 12.97 -15.25
N PHE A 301 -3.56 13.46 -15.09
CA PHE A 301 -2.51 12.81 -14.31
C PHE A 301 -2.21 13.57 -13.02
N LEU A 302 -2.11 12.83 -11.94
CA LEU A 302 -1.37 13.21 -10.75
C LEU A 302 0.13 13.06 -11.04
N LEU A 303 0.92 14.12 -10.84
CA LEU A 303 2.38 14.06 -10.94
C LEU A 303 3.03 14.21 -9.57
N TRP A 304 4.22 13.61 -9.40
CA TRP A 304 5.07 13.88 -8.25
C TRP A 304 6.55 13.82 -8.63
N LEU A 305 7.34 14.52 -7.82
CA LEU A 305 8.79 14.67 -7.98
C LEU A 305 9.48 14.17 -6.72
N ILE A 306 10.65 13.56 -6.89
CA ILE A 306 11.53 13.14 -5.80
C ILE A 306 12.92 13.68 -6.12
N ALA A 307 13.42 14.61 -5.31
CA ALA A 307 14.71 15.27 -5.50
C ALA A 307 15.65 15.00 -4.31
N PRO A 308 16.89 14.53 -4.53
CA PRO A 308 17.84 14.34 -3.44
C PRO A 308 18.53 15.65 -3.03
N SER A 309 18.99 15.72 -1.78
CA SER A 309 20.00 16.70 -1.38
C SER A 309 21.33 16.41 -2.06
N GLN A 310 22.25 17.39 -2.12
CA GLN A 310 23.56 17.23 -2.77
C GLN A 310 24.41 16.09 -2.16
N ASP A 311 24.30 15.87 -0.85
CA ASP A 311 24.97 14.78 -0.14
C ASP A 311 24.17 13.47 -0.13
N GLY A 312 22.99 13.46 -0.76
CA GLY A 312 22.10 12.31 -0.84
C GLY A 312 21.49 11.86 0.49
N ARG A 313 21.73 12.56 1.61
CA ARG A 313 21.25 12.18 2.96
C ARG A 313 19.78 12.50 3.21
N PHE A 314 19.24 13.44 2.45
CA PHE A 314 17.85 13.85 2.50
C PHE A 314 17.22 13.86 1.11
N VAL A 315 15.89 13.88 1.09
CA VAL A 315 15.11 13.86 -0.14
C VAL A 315 13.84 14.67 0.04
N ALA A 316 13.52 15.48 -0.95
CA ALA A 316 12.30 16.26 -1.05
C ALA A 316 11.32 15.54 -1.97
N VAL A 317 10.07 15.41 -1.53
CA VAL A 317 8.97 14.82 -2.30
C VAL A 317 7.90 15.88 -2.49
N GLU A 318 7.62 16.20 -3.74
CA GLU A 318 6.61 17.19 -4.13
C GLU A 318 5.49 16.49 -4.91
N PHE A 319 4.24 16.67 -4.47
CA PHE A 319 3.07 16.22 -5.21
C PHE A 319 2.40 17.42 -5.89
N ALA A 320 2.15 17.33 -7.20
CA ALA A 320 1.55 18.40 -7.99
C ALA A 320 0.03 18.49 -7.80
N VAL A 321 -0.43 18.80 -6.59
CA VAL A 321 -1.86 18.95 -6.23
C VAL A 321 -2.13 20.21 -5.44
N THR A 322 -3.41 20.53 -5.20
CA THR A 322 -3.84 21.68 -4.41
C THR A 322 -3.37 21.55 -2.95
N ASP A 323 -2.92 22.68 -2.37
CA ASP A 323 -2.42 22.81 -0.98
C ASP A 323 -1.26 21.87 -0.61
N ALA A 324 -0.43 21.51 -1.59
CA ALA A 324 0.72 20.65 -1.37
C ALA A 324 1.80 21.36 -0.56
N ALA A 325 2.35 20.66 0.43
CA ALA A 325 3.63 20.97 1.04
C ALA A 325 4.70 20.06 0.42
N THR A 326 5.96 20.49 0.43
CA THR A 326 7.08 19.61 0.09
C THR A 326 7.45 18.79 1.32
N PHE A 327 7.43 17.47 1.21
CA PHE A 327 7.76 16.56 2.32
C PHE A 327 9.23 16.17 2.25
N VAL A 328 9.91 16.18 3.39
CA VAL A 328 11.34 15.86 3.46
C VAL A 328 11.56 14.61 4.29
N TYR A 329 12.43 13.75 3.78
CA TYR A 329 12.79 12.48 4.40
C TYR A 329 14.30 12.34 4.49
N ARG A 330 14.77 11.54 5.47
CA ARG A 330 16.15 11.11 5.61
C ARG A 330 16.34 9.77 4.89
N THR A 331 17.36 9.65 4.06
CA THR A 331 17.62 8.43 3.26
C THR A 331 18.70 7.54 3.89
N GLY A 332 19.52 8.08 4.80
CA GLY A 332 20.72 7.39 5.30
C GLY A 332 21.84 7.29 4.26
N GLY A 333 21.79 8.08 3.19
CA GLY A 333 22.78 8.11 2.11
C GLY A 333 22.46 7.21 0.91
N ASP A 334 21.37 6.43 0.97
CA ASP A 334 20.92 5.60 -0.16
C ASP A 334 19.61 6.14 -0.75
N PHE A 335 19.75 7.17 -1.58
CA PHE A 335 18.64 7.80 -2.28
C PHE A 335 17.87 6.82 -3.18
N ASN A 336 18.57 5.93 -3.88
CA ASN A 336 17.95 4.99 -4.81
C ASN A 336 17.06 3.98 -4.07
N ARG A 337 17.52 3.47 -2.92
CA ARG A 337 16.69 2.63 -2.06
C ARG A 337 15.48 3.40 -1.57
N PHE A 338 15.64 4.64 -1.11
CA PHE A 338 14.51 5.46 -0.66
C PHE A 338 13.46 5.62 -1.78
N ALA A 339 13.86 6.01 -2.99
CA ALA A 339 12.94 6.21 -4.10
C ALA A 339 12.17 4.92 -4.45
N ARG A 340 12.84 3.76 -4.43
CA ARG A 340 12.17 2.45 -4.61
C ARG A 340 11.16 2.17 -3.49
N GLN A 341 11.53 2.40 -2.23
CA GLN A 341 10.64 2.19 -1.09
C GLN A 341 9.45 3.15 -1.11
N LEU A 342 9.63 4.39 -1.56
CA LEU A 342 8.53 5.36 -1.72
C LEU A 342 7.54 4.92 -2.79
N ASN A 343 8.02 4.48 -3.96
CA ASN A 343 7.13 3.94 -5.01
C ASN A 343 6.28 2.77 -4.47
N ARG A 344 6.90 1.87 -3.71
CA ARG A 344 6.23 0.72 -3.12
C ARG A 344 5.25 1.09 -2.02
N ALA A 345 5.60 2.06 -1.17
CA ALA A 345 4.71 2.58 -0.15
C ALA A 345 3.47 3.24 -0.76
N LEU A 346 3.66 4.09 -1.78
CA LEU A 346 2.56 4.77 -2.48
C LEU A 346 1.63 3.77 -3.18
N GLU A 347 2.16 2.74 -3.84
CA GLU A 347 1.34 1.70 -4.44
C GLU A 347 0.56 0.90 -3.40
N ALA A 348 1.21 0.51 -2.30
CA ALA A 348 0.60 -0.33 -1.27
C ALA A 348 -0.60 0.35 -0.60
N ILE A 349 -0.59 1.68 -0.47
CA ILE A 349 -1.68 2.49 0.11
C ILE A 349 -2.62 3.10 -0.93
N ASP A 350 -2.56 2.63 -2.18
CA ASP A 350 -3.34 3.17 -3.31
C ASP A 350 -3.22 4.71 -3.45
N PHE A 351 -2.03 5.24 -3.20
CA PHE A 351 -1.70 6.67 -3.24
C PHE A 351 -2.43 7.56 -2.22
N LYS A 352 -2.99 6.97 -1.15
CA LYS A 352 -3.42 7.68 0.08
C LYS A 352 -2.23 8.18 0.86
N ARG A 353 -1.56 9.17 0.28
CA ARG A 353 -0.28 9.74 0.67
C ARG A 353 -0.25 10.23 2.12
N GLU A 354 -1.39 10.65 2.68
CA GLU A 354 -1.51 11.09 4.07
C GLU A 354 -1.05 10.06 5.10
N VAL A 355 -1.14 8.77 4.76
CA VAL A 355 -0.65 7.67 5.60
C VAL A 355 0.85 7.75 5.83
N ILE A 356 1.62 8.41 4.95
CA ILE A 356 3.07 8.49 5.07
C ILE A 356 3.52 9.50 6.15
N TRP A 357 2.79 10.59 6.36
CA TRP A 357 3.18 11.66 7.29
C TRP A 357 2.25 11.81 8.50
N MET A 358 1.17 11.03 8.57
CA MET A 358 0.29 10.97 9.74
C MET A 358 1.07 10.55 10.99
N SER A 359 0.82 11.17 12.14
CA SER A 359 1.47 10.77 13.39
C SER A 359 1.03 9.37 13.83
N ASP A 360 1.82 8.67 14.65
CA ASP A 360 1.40 7.36 15.18
C ASP A 360 0.17 7.46 16.09
N ALA A 361 -0.02 8.62 16.76
CA ALA A 361 -1.23 8.89 17.53
C ALA A 361 -2.46 9.04 16.63
N ASP A 362 -2.33 9.72 15.49
CA ASP A 362 -3.42 9.86 14.52
C ASP A 362 -3.74 8.55 13.81
N LEU A 363 -2.74 7.72 13.50
CA LEU A 363 -2.97 6.39 12.93
C LEU A 363 -3.81 5.50 13.84
N ARG A 364 -3.63 5.61 15.16
CA ARG A 364 -4.39 4.82 16.15
C ARG A 364 -5.84 5.27 16.32
N LYS A 365 -6.27 6.36 15.69
CA LYS A 365 -7.67 6.79 15.74
C LYS A 365 -8.57 5.79 14.99
N PRO A 366 -9.81 5.56 15.45
CA PRO A 366 -10.72 4.57 14.85
C PRO A 366 -10.94 4.74 13.34
N GLU A 367 -11.03 5.99 12.86
CA GLU A 367 -11.19 6.31 11.44
C GLU A 367 -9.99 5.94 10.55
N ASN A 368 -8.81 5.72 11.16
CA ASN A 368 -7.55 5.40 10.46
C ASN A 368 -7.13 3.94 10.67
N VAL A 369 -8.03 3.08 11.12
CA VAL A 369 -7.73 1.69 11.49
C VAL A 369 -7.07 0.90 10.34
N ASP A 370 -7.54 1.09 9.11
CA ASP A 370 -6.98 0.43 7.93
C ASP A 370 -5.55 0.93 7.65
N TYR A 371 -5.28 2.22 7.91
CA TYR A 371 -3.95 2.82 7.73
C TYR A 371 -2.97 2.30 8.77
N PHE A 372 -3.40 2.17 10.02
CA PHE A 372 -2.61 1.58 11.09
C PHE A 372 -2.25 0.12 10.78
N MET A 373 -3.24 -0.67 10.33
CA MET A 373 -3.02 -2.06 9.94
C MET A 373 -2.08 -2.19 8.74
N ALA A 374 -2.18 -1.31 7.74
CA ALA A 374 -1.27 -1.25 6.61
C ALA A 374 0.17 -0.96 7.07
N ALA A 375 0.36 0.03 7.95
CA ALA A 375 1.66 0.36 8.51
C ALA A 375 2.27 -0.82 9.29
N LYS A 376 1.48 -1.61 10.02
CA LYS A 376 1.98 -2.81 10.72
C LYS A 376 2.43 -3.93 9.75
N ARG A 377 1.96 -3.97 8.49
CA ARG A 377 2.20 -5.11 7.57
C ARG A 377 3.10 -4.79 6.38
N THR A 378 3.16 -3.53 5.94
CA THR A 378 3.94 -3.12 4.77
C THR A 378 5.31 -2.55 5.16
N ALA A 379 6.40 -3.28 4.91
CA ALA A 379 7.74 -2.84 5.29
C ALA A 379 8.16 -1.53 4.61
N ALA A 380 7.87 -1.37 3.32
CA ALA A 380 8.15 -0.15 2.57
C ALA A 380 7.49 1.09 3.20
N LEU A 381 6.24 0.96 3.63
CA LEU A 381 5.51 2.02 4.30
C LEU A 381 6.14 2.37 5.66
N ARG A 382 6.49 1.36 6.48
CA ARG A 382 7.21 1.61 7.75
C ARG A 382 8.52 2.35 7.53
N TYR A 383 9.30 1.92 6.53
CA TYR A 383 10.58 2.53 6.21
C TYR A 383 10.44 4.00 5.79
N VAL A 384 9.49 4.32 4.91
CA VAL A 384 9.27 5.71 4.47
C VAL A 384 8.73 6.57 5.63
N ARG A 385 7.79 6.04 6.43
CA ARG A 385 7.28 6.72 7.63
C ARG A 385 8.38 7.04 8.64
N SER A 386 9.24 6.07 8.95
CA SER A 386 10.36 6.29 9.90
C SER A 386 11.43 7.23 9.36
N SER A 387 11.44 7.46 8.05
CA SER A 387 12.35 8.39 7.38
C SER A 387 11.82 9.83 7.36
N PHE A 388 10.56 10.07 7.75
CA PHE A 388 9.95 11.39 7.68
C PHE A 388 10.61 12.39 8.64
N VAL A 389 10.96 13.57 8.12
CA VAL A 389 11.59 14.66 8.89
C VAL A 389 10.61 15.81 9.12
N GLY A 390 9.88 16.20 8.09
CA GLY A 390 8.97 17.33 8.16
C GLY A 390 8.42 17.74 6.80
N ARG A 391 7.70 18.87 6.79
CA ARG A 391 7.10 19.43 5.58
C ARG A 391 7.38 20.93 5.49
N VAL A 392 7.57 21.43 4.27
CA VAL A 392 7.77 22.84 3.96
C VAL A 392 6.52 23.37 3.27
N ILE A 393 5.89 24.37 3.89
CA ILE A 393 4.69 25.01 3.34
C ILE A 393 5.11 26.06 2.30
N HIS A 394 4.40 26.10 1.18
CA HIS A 394 4.58 27.09 0.13
C HIS A 394 4.00 28.46 0.53
N LEU A 395 4.75 29.22 1.33
CA LEU A 395 4.41 30.61 1.73
C LEU A 395 4.99 31.67 0.76
N GLY A 396 5.54 31.24 -0.38
CA GLY A 396 6.26 32.04 -1.37
C GLY A 396 7.52 31.31 -1.83
N ALA A 397 7.95 31.51 -3.09
CA ALA A 397 9.02 30.71 -3.71
C ALA A 397 10.36 30.79 -2.95
N GLU A 398 10.81 31.99 -2.59
CA GLU A 398 12.07 32.17 -1.85
C GLU A 398 12.00 31.66 -0.41
N ALA A 399 10.88 31.92 0.29
CA ALA A 399 10.68 31.42 1.64
C ALA A 399 10.66 29.88 1.67
N TRP A 400 9.94 29.27 0.73
CA TRP A 400 9.93 27.82 0.54
C TRP A 400 11.34 27.27 0.25
N LYS A 401 12.10 27.89 -0.66
CA LYS A 401 13.45 27.45 -1.02
C LYS A 401 14.41 27.51 0.16
N ASN A 402 14.33 28.57 0.97
CA ASN A 402 15.16 28.74 2.16
C ASN A 402 14.80 27.73 3.25
N ASN A 403 13.51 27.56 3.55
CA ASN A 403 13.03 26.56 4.52
C ASN A 403 13.39 25.14 4.08
N LEU A 404 13.31 24.85 2.79
CA LEU A 404 13.73 23.56 2.24
C LEU A 404 15.24 23.35 2.46
N LYS A 405 16.09 24.35 2.17
CA LYS A 405 17.54 24.24 2.38
C LYS A 405 17.90 23.99 3.85
N GLU A 406 17.23 24.66 4.77
CA GLU A 406 17.44 24.48 6.20
C GLU A 406 17.19 23.01 6.59
N LEU A 407 16.00 22.51 6.24
CA LEU A 407 15.59 21.14 6.53
C LEU A 407 16.42 20.09 5.76
N TRP A 408 16.86 20.41 4.53
CA TRP A 408 17.78 19.58 3.73
C TRP A 408 19.20 19.53 4.26
N SER A 409 19.63 20.55 5.02
CA SER A 409 20.95 20.59 5.63
C SER A 409 21.00 19.90 7.00
N GLY A 410 19.85 19.49 7.53
CA GLY A 410 19.70 18.91 8.86
C GLY A 410 19.95 19.91 10.00
N LYS A 411 19.72 21.20 9.73
CA LYS A 411 19.78 22.27 10.73
C LYS A 411 18.43 22.50 11.40
#